data_AF-A0A9W7CBL7-F1
#
_entry.id   AF-A0A9W7CBL7-F1
#
_cell.length_a   1.000
_cell.length_b   1.000
_cell.length_c   1.000
_cell.angle_alpha   90.00
_cell.angle_beta   90.00
_cell.angle_gamma   90.00
#
_symmetry.space_group_name_H-M   'P 1'
#
loop_
_entity.id
_entity.type
_entity.pdbx_description
1 polymer ?
#
loop_
_entity_poly.entity_id
_entity_poly.type
_entity_poly.pdbx_seq_one_letter_code
_entity_poly.pdbx_strand_id
1 'polypeptide(L)'
;MELSPPSPTSASSSSPTLTKRSRFSSCRNNPKKTCCCVFTLLILLSPLLLYVYVLIYRLTLSSSTSRFVDLLKVPPHNITLLNTNLRTRASNLIDENAVYEIPEDLDLVISGGGFLSYYSLGVSQVLSELISNNRTRVHRYSGASAGAQSSFKLIVMGEHLHFVTSLSYGLIFEEYSSKFNNMLNAAITADWHWRALANYMEDEFLGEEALERLTEKVYISITLLFPWSNKLISKYTSKSQAKSAFLATGSMFINYEGKLAIDGGATDCAPRFKDNSRQQLIVNLLDSGLDIKRVTSYEGLEEIVEVVEKGQDDFVKFLLGGAGGAFQILDEREEWGTYGC
;
A
#
# COMPACT_ATOMS: atom_id res chain seq x y z
N MET A 1 42.54 -15.95 44.00
CA MET A 1 43.11 -14.61 43.72
C MET A 1 41.97 -13.78 43.17
N GLU A 2 41.20 -13.18 44.07
CA GLU A 2 40.02 -12.37 43.75
C GLU A 2 40.48 -10.97 43.35
N LEU A 3 40.02 -10.49 42.20
CA LEU A 3 40.21 -9.11 41.75
C LEU A 3 38.86 -8.41 41.79
N SER A 4 38.72 -7.51 42.75
CA SER A 4 37.57 -6.63 42.93
C SER A 4 37.48 -5.58 41.81
N PRO A 5 36.27 -5.15 41.42
CA PRO A 5 36.08 -4.09 40.44
C PRO A 5 36.22 -2.68 41.06
N PRO A 6 36.61 -1.66 40.28
CA PRO A 6 36.78 -0.29 40.77
C PRO A 6 35.45 0.47 40.86
N SER A 7 35.36 1.29 41.90
CA SER A 7 34.25 2.18 42.26
C SER A 7 34.05 3.35 41.29
N PRO A 8 32.81 3.86 41.10
CA PRO A 8 32.52 4.97 40.22
C PRO A 8 32.76 6.34 40.88
N THR A 9 33.45 7.22 40.17
CA THR A 9 33.63 8.65 40.48
C THR A 9 32.37 9.46 40.17
N SER A 10 31.84 10.13 41.19
CA SER A 10 30.74 11.09 41.14
C SER A 10 31.19 12.44 40.57
N ALA A 11 30.61 12.87 39.45
CA ALA A 11 30.74 14.22 38.93
C ALA A 11 29.45 15.01 39.19
N SER A 12 29.57 16.06 40.02
CA SER A 12 28.52 17.03 40.34
C SER A 12 28.32 18.01 39.19
N SER A 13 27.13 18.06 38.59
CA SER A 13 26.73 19.12 37.66
C SER A 13 25.83 20.14 38.37
N SER A 14 26.32 21.38 38.37
CA SER A 14 25.67 22.56 38.92
C SER A 14 24.54 23.05 38.00
N SER A 15 23.38 23.32 38.58
CA SER A 15 22.21 23.90 37.91
C SER A 15 22.37 25.42 37.79
N PRO A 16 22.14 26.04 36.60
CA PRO A 16 21.99 27.48 36.51
C PRO A 16 20.52 27.89 36.71
N THR A 17 20.28 28.64 37.77
CA THR A 17 19.07 29.42 38.06
C THR A 17 18.76 30.40 36.93
N LEU A 18 17.67 30.15 36.21
CA LEU A 18 17.12 31.06 35.20
C LEU A 18 16.24 32.12 35.89
N THR A 19 16.82 33.31 36.05
CA THR A 19 16.14 34.52 36.53
C THR A 19 15.07 35.00 35.54
N LYS A 20 13.82 35.05 36.01
CA LYS A 20 12.72 35.82 35.42
C LYS A 20 13.15 37.30 35.26
N ARG A 21 13.12 37.80 34.02
CA ARG A 21 12.97 39.25 33.75
C ARG A 21 11.84 39.46 32.77
N SER A 22 10.71 39.90 33.32
CA SER A 22 9.62 40.54 32.61
C SER A 22 10.07 41.89 32.06
N ARG A 23 10.05 42.06 30.75
CA ARG A 23 9.93 43.39 30.11
C ARG A 23 8.91 43.29 28.98
N PHE A 24 7.65 43.52 29.33
CA PHE A 24 6.65 43.96 28.37
C PHE A 24 6.90 45.46 28.12
N SER A 25 7.70 45.76 27.09
CA SER A 25 7.81 47.12 26.55
C SER A 25 7.01 47.21 25.25
N SER A 26 5.93 47.98 25.33
CA SER A 26 5.26 48.74 24.27
C SER A 26 5.78 48.53 22.83
N CYS A 27 5.11 47.67 22.07
CA CYS A 27 5.15 47.65 20.60
C CYS A 27 3.87 48.31 20.06
N ARG A 28 3.75 49.62 20.20
CA ARG A 28 2.91 50.46 19.32
C ARG A 28 3.86 51.14 18.33
N ASN A 29 3.66 50.88 17.04
CA ASN A 29 4.36 51.44 15.87
C ASN A 29 5.54 50.60 15.31
N ASN A 30 5.28 49.34 14.92
CA ASN A 30 6.27 48.53 14.20
C ASN A 30 5.68 48.04 12.85
N PRO A 31 6.31 48.31 11.69
CA PRO A 31 5.86 47.89 10.34
C PRO A 31 5.86 46.36 10.11
N LYS A 32 6.04 45.55 11.17
CA LYS A 32 6.03 44.08 11.13
C LYS A 32 4.63 43.46 11.06
N LYS A 33 3.54 44.24 11.09
CA LYS A 33 2.16 43.72 10.98
C LYS A 33 1.78 43.30 9.55
N THR A 34 2.37 43.90 8.52
CA THR A 34 2.14 43.48 7.13
C THR A 34 2.77 42.12 6.81
N CYS A 35 3.89 41.77 7.46
CA CYS A 35 4.57 40.49 7.25
C CYS A 35 3.77 39.28 7.78
N CYS A 36 3.04 39.46 8.89
CA CYS A 36 2.23 38.39 9.50
C CYS A 36 0.95 38.07 8.68
N CYS A 37 0.34 39.10 8.07
CA CYS A 37 -0.82 38.91 7.20
C CYS A 37 -0.47 38.20 5.89
N VAL A 38 0.69 38.49 5.29
CA VAL A 38 1.16 37.81 4.07
C VAL A 38 1.45 36.32 4.33
N PHE A 39 2.06 36.00 5.48
CA PHE A 39 2.35 34.61 5.84
C PHE A 39 1.08 33.79 6.12
N THR A 40 0.09 34.40 6.80
CA THR A 40 -1.22 33.77 7.04
C THR A 40 -2.01 33.59 5.73
N LEU A 41 -1.93 34.56 4.82
CA LEU A 41 -2.55 34.47 3.49
C LEU A 41 -1.90 33.35 2.66
N LEU A 42 -0.57 33.19 2.70
CA LEU A 42 0.13 32.10 2.00
C LEU A 42 -0.22 30.71 2.55
N ILE A 43 -0.42 30.57 3.87
CA ILE A 43 -0.83 29.32 4.52
C ILE A 43 -2.31 28.99 4.23
N LEU A 44 -3.19 29.99 4.09
CA LEU A 44 -4.61 29.75 3.76
C LEU A 44 -4.86 29.62 2.25
N LEU A 45 -4.03 30.28 1.42
CA LEU A 45 -4.10 30.12 -0.03
C LEU A 45 -3.52 28.78 -0.47
N SER A 46 -2.56 28.18 0.24
CA SER A 46 -1.95 26.94 -0.22
C SER A 46 -2.92 25.74 -0.31
N PRO A 47 -3.85 25.49 0.63
CA PRO A 47 -4.83 24.41 0.51
C PRO A 47 -5.90 24.73 -0.53
N LEU A 48 -6.30 26.00 -0.66
CA LEU A 48 -7.25 26.42 -1.68
C LEU A 48 -6.66 26.30 -3.08
N LEU A 49 -5.42 26.76 -3.29
CA LEU A 49 -4.69 26.64 -4.55
C LEU A 49 -4.43 25.17 -4.88
N LEU A 50 -4.08 24.34 -3.90
CA LEU A 50 -3.95 22.90 -4.10
C LEU A 50 -5.30 22.27 -4.48
N TYR A 51 -6.39 22.64 -3.81
CA TYR A 51 -7.73 22.16 -4.13
C TYR A 51 -8.15 22.56 -5.55
N VAL A 52 -7.96 23.83 -5.92
CA VAL A 52 -8.23 24.34 -7.27
C VAL A 52 -7.33 23.63 -8.29
N TYR A 53 -6.06 23.41 -7.98
CA TYR A 53 -5.13 22.67 -8.84
C TYR A 53 -5.63 21.24 -9.07
N VAL A 54 -6.01 20.52 -8.01
CA VAL A 54 -6.56 19.15 -8.10
C VAL A 54 -7.83 19.15 -8.95
N LEU A 55 -8.73 20.11 -8.77
CA LEU A 55 -9.95 20.22 -9.57
C LEU A 55 -9.65 20.45 -11.06
N ILE A 56 -8.77 21.40 -11.38
CA ILE A 56 -8.40 21.71 -12.76
C ILE A 56 -7.66 20.52 -13.39
N TYR A 57 -6.71 19.93 -12.67
CA TYR A 57 -5.92 18.82 -13.17
C TYR A 57 -6.79 17.60 -13.50
N ARG A 58 -7.82 17.32 -12.68
CA ARG A 58 -8.81 16.24 -12.94
C ARG A 58 -9.52 16.39 -14.28
N LEU A 59 -9.78 17.62 -14.74
CA LEU A 59 -10.39 17.84 -16.06
C LEU A 59 -9.50 17.34 -17.21
N THR A 60 -8.19 17.21 -16.97
CA THR A 60 -7.22 16.74 -17.96
C THR A 60 -7.07 15.22 -18.00
N LEU A 61 -7.76 14.48 -17.12
CA LEU A 61 -7.63 13.02 -16.96
C LEU A 61 -8.67 12.22 -17.74
N SER A 62 -9.62 12.86 -18.43
CA SER A 62 -10.73 12.17 -19.11
C SER A 62 -10.25 11.14 -20.13
N SER A 63 -9.24 11.46 -20.93
CA SER A 63 -8.68 10.55 -21.94
C SER A 63 -7.98 9.35 -21.32
N SER A 64 -7.07 9.56 -20.36
CA SER A 64 -6.36 8.46 -19.68
C SER A 64 -7.32 7.55 -18.91
N THR A 65 -8.37 8.13 -18.31
CA THR A 65 -9.39 7.39 -17.57
C THR A 65 -10.26 6.55 -18.50
N SER A 66 -10.73 7.13 -19.60
CA SER A 66 -11.51 6.39 -20.61
C SER A 66 -10.69 5.22 -21.15
N ARG A 67 -9.42 5.50 -21.51
CA ARG A 67 -8.50 4.48 -22.00
C ARG A 67 -8.27 3.38 -20.97
N PHE A 68 -8.09 3.73 -19.70
CA PHE A 68 -7.94 2.74 -18.64
C PHE A 68 -9.20 1.87 -18.50
N VAL A 69 -10.40 2.47 -18.53
CA VAL A 69 -11.67 1.72 -18.51
C VAL A 69 -11.81 0.78 -19.71
N ASP A 70 -11.38 1.21 -20.89
CA ASP A 70 -11.39 0.35 -22.09
C ASP A 70 -10.46 -0.85 -21.90
N LEU A 71 -9.27 -0.64 -21.34
CA LEU A 71 -8.33 -1.72 -21.02
C LEU A 71 -8.84 -2.67 -19.94
N LEU A 72 -9.63 -2.18 -18.97
CA LEU A 72 -10.28 -3.03 -17.96
C LEU A 72 -11.29 -3.99 -18.61
N LYS A 73 -12.06 -3.50 -19.58
CA LYS A 73 -13.12 -4.29 -20.25
C LYS A 73 -12.57 -5.24 -21.30
N VAL A 74 -11.60 -4.77 -22.08
CA VAL A 74 -11.01 -5.50 -23.21
C VAL A 74 -9.49 -5.38 -23.15
N PRO A 75 -8.83 -6.18 -22.31
CA PRO A 75 -7.39 -6.15 -22.21
C PRO A 75 -6.74 -6.61 -23.53
N PRO A 76 -5.65 -5.95 -23.98
CA PRO A 76 -4.96 -6.34 -25.20
C PRO A 76 -4.40 -7.77 -25.12
N HIS A 77 -4.43 -8.51 -26.23
CA HIS A 77 -3.97 -9.90 -26.30
C HIS A 77 -2.52 -10.09 -25.82
N ASN A 78 -1.63 -9.13 -26.12
CA ASN A 78 -0.24 -9.17 -25.67
C ASN A 78 -0.12 -9.09 -24.14
N ILE A 79 -1.01 -8.38 -23.45
CA ILE A 79 -1.03 -8.33 -21.98
C ILE A 79 -1.48 -9.68 -21.41
N THR A 80 -2.49 -10.30 -22.00
CA THR A 80 -2.94 -11.65 -21.62
C THR A 80 -1.83 -12.68 -21.81
N LEU A 81 -1.13 -12.64 -22.95
CA LEU A 81 0.01 -13.51 -23.24
C LEU A 81 1.16 -13.28 -22.24
N LEU A 82 1.47 -12.03 -21.94
CA LEU A 82 2.49 -11.67 -20.95
C LEU A 82 2.16 -12.23 -19.55
N ASN A 83 0.90 -12.12 -19.11
CA ASN A 83 0.47 -12.74 -17.85
C ASN A 83 0.66 -14.27 -17.88
N THR A 84 0.29 -14.94 -18.97
CA THR A 84 0.51 -16.38 -19.13
C THR A 84 1.99 -16.75 -19.04
N ASN A 85 2.87 -15.97 -19.66
CA ASN A 85 4.32 -16.18 -19.61
C ASN A 85 4.86 -16.01 -18.20
N LEU A 86 4.45 -14.96 -17.49
CA LEU A 86 4.84 -14.71 -16.09
C LEU A 86 4.37 -15.83 -15.16
N ARG A 87 3.16 -16.35 -15.35
CA ARG A 87 2.66 -17.51 -14.60
C ARG A 87 3.46 -18.78 -14.89
N THR A 88 3.72 -19.05 -16.17
CA THR A 88 4.55 -20.19 -16.58
C THR A 88 5.93 -20.11 -15.96
N ARG A 89 6.51 -18.91 -15.94
CA ARG A 89 7.78 -18.65 -15.27
C ARG A 89 7.70 -18.96 -13.78
N ALA A 90 6.67 -18.47 -13.06
CA ALA A 90 6.48 -18.77 -11.64
C ALA A 90 6.37 -20.29 -11.36
N SER A 91 5.62 -21.02 -12.18
CA SER A 91 5.54 -22.50 -12.08
C SER A 91 6.92 -23.15 -12.26
N ASN A 92 7.71 -22.69 -13.24
CA ASN A 92 9.04 -23.22 -13.51
C ASN A 92 10.07 -22.91 -12.40
N LEU A 93 9.83 -21.92 -11.55
CA LEU A 93 10.68 -21.64 -10.39
C LEU A 93 10.42 -22.58 -9.21
N ILE A 94 9.25 -23.22 -9.18
CA ILE A 94 8.91 -24.17 -8.12
C ILE A 94 9.45 -25.56 -8.50
N ASP A 95 10.49 -26.00 -7.80
CA ASP A 95 11.01 -27.37 -7.88
C ASP A 95 10.19 -28.28 -6.97
N GLU A 96 9.57 -29.31 -7.54
CA GLU A 96 8.77 -30.30 -6.81
C GLU A 96 9.57 -31.03 -5.71
N ASN A 97 10.90 -31.10 -5.83
CA ASN A 97 11.77 -31.79 -4.88
C ASN A 97 12.39 -30.85 -3.84
N ALA A 98 12.24 -29.53 -3.99
CA ALA A 98 12.76 -28.57 -3.04
C ALA A 98 11.93 -28.57 -1.74
N VAL A 99 12.62 -28.34 -0.62
CA VAL A 99 11.98 -28.08 0.68
C VAL A 99 11.89 -26.57 0.85
N TYR A 100 10.67 -26.06 0.89
CA TYR A 100 10.38 -24.65 1.09
C TYR A 100 10.06 -24.35 2.56
N GLU A 101 10.68 -23.32 3.12
CA GLU A 101 10.41 -22.79 4.46
C GLU A 101 9.15 -21.92 4.44
N ILE A 102 7.99 -22.57 4.37
CA ILE A 102 6.68 -21.91 4.42
C ILE A 102 5.71 -22.69 5.32
N PRO A 103 4.90 -22.02 6.15
CA PRO A 103 3.87 -22.70 6.94
C PRO A 103 2.82 -23.37 6.05
N GLU A 104 2.31 -24.51 6.47
CA GLU A 104 1.20 -25.21 5.79
C GLU A 104 -0.06 -24.33 5.76
N ASP A 105 -0.34 -23.61 6.85
CA ASP A 105 -1.45 -22.69 6.97
C ASP A 105 -0.93 -21.32 7.44
N LEU A 106 -1.24 -20.26 6.69
CA LEU A 106 -0.81 -18.90 7.02
C LEU A 106 -1.86 -17.83 6.70
N ASP A 107 -1.65 -16.66 7.26
CA ASP A 107 -2.30 -15.42 6.82
C ASP A 107 -1.29 -14.55 6.05
N LEU A 108 -1.73 -13.87 5.00
CA LEU A 108 -0.89 -13.00 4.17
C LEU A 108 -1.12 -11.53 4.53
N VAL A 109 -0.05 -10.80 4.87
CA VAL A 109 -0.09 -9.36 5.12
C VAL A 109 0.77 -8.66 4.08
N ILE A 110 0.17 -7.77 3.27
CA ILE A 110 0.89 -7.00 2.25
C ILE A 110 0.87 -5.53 2.67
N SER A 111 2.05 -4.93 2.85
CA SER A 111 2.15 -3.55 3.28
C SER A 111 1.70 -2.55 2.19
N GLY A 112 1.51 -1.29 2.58
CA GLY A 112 1.34 -0.20 1.63
C GLY A 112 2.65 0.13 0.90
N GLY A 113 2.56 0.43 -0.40
CA GLY A 113 3.74 0.77 -1.22
C GLY A 113 3.42 1.39 -2.59
N GLY A 114 2.19 1.86 -2.80
CA GLY A 114 1.77 2.40 -4.11
C GLY A 114 1.97 1.38 -5.24
N PHE A 115 2.60 1.81 -6.34
CA PHE A 115 2.83 0.92 -7.48
C PHE A 115 3.92 -0.14 -7.25
N LEU A 116 4.65 -0.12 -6.12
CA LEU A 116 5.47 -1.27 -5.73
C LEU A 116 4.65 -2.55 -5.54
N SER A 117 3.31 -2.46 -5.48
CA SER A 117 2.41 -3.61 -5.50
C SER A 117 2.56 -4.52 -6.73
N TYR A 118 3.21 -4.08 -7.82
CA TYR A 118 3.62 -4.99 -8.90
C TYR A 118 4.58 -6.07 -8.40
N TYR A 119 5.42 -5.76 -7.42
CA TYR A 119 6.30 -6.74 -6.77
C TYR A 119 5.47 -7.84 -6.08
N SER A 120 4.41 -7.47 -5.35
CA SER A 120 3.52 -8.45 -4.72
C SER A 120 2.71 -9.28 -5.71
N LEU A 121 2.56 -8.85 -6.97
CA LEU A 121 1.98 -9.71 -8.02
C LEU A 121 2.91 -10.90 -8.30
N GLY A 122 4.22 -10.68 -8.39
CA GLY A 122 5.20 -11.76 -8.56
C GLY A 122 5.16 -12.75 -7.41
N VAL A 123 5.15 -12.23 -6.18
CA VAL A 123 4.98 -13.02 -4.95
C VAL A 123 3.69 -13.84 -5.00
N SER A 124 2.58 -13.23 -5.43
CA SER A 124 1.28 -13.90 -5.51
C SER A 124 1.26 -15.04 -6.53
N GLN A 125 1.97 -14.93 -7.68
CA GLN A 125 2.04 -16.04 -8.65
C GLN A 125 2.76 -17.25 -8.06
N VAL A 126 3.92 -17.04 -7.45
CA VAL A 126 4.67 -18.13 -6.79
C VAL A 126 3.84 -18.74 -5.66
N LEU A 127 3.17 -17.91 -4.85
CA LEU A 127 2.29 -18.39 -3.78
C LEU A 127 1.10 -19.19 -4.31
N SER A 128 0.49 -18.79 -5.43
CA SER A 128 -0.57 -19.54 -6.09
C SER A 128 -0.11 -20.92 -6.55
N GLU A 129 1.12 -21.04 -7.07
CA GLU A 129 1.71 -22.33 -7.45
C GLU A 129 2.00 -23.22 -6.23
N LEU A 130 2.41 -22.65 -5.10
CA LEU A 130 2.56 -23.41 -3.85
C LEU A 130 1.20 -23.91 -3.34
N ILE A 131 0.15 -23.09 -3.44
CA ILE A 131 -1.21 -23.48 -3.04
C ILE A 131 -1.74 -24.59 -3.96
N SER A 132 -1.57 -24.48 -5.29
CA SER A 132 -2.04 -25.50 -6.24
C SER A 132 -1.35 -26.84 -6.04
N ASN A 133 -0.10 -26.82 -5.57
CA ASN A 133 0.69 -28.00 -5.21
C ASN A 133 0.50 -28.47 -3.76
N ASN A 134 -0.51 -27.95 -3.04
CA ASN A 134 -0.81 -28.28 -1.64
C ASN A 134 0.39 -28.11 -0.68
N ARG A 135 1.28 -27.15 -0.96
CA ARG A 135 2.44 -26.83 -0.10
C ARG A 135 2.10 -25.83 0.99
N THR A 136 1.07 -25.01 0.79
CA THR A 136 0.61 -24.00 1.76
C THR A 136 -0.85 -23.64 1.50
N ARG A 137 -1.45 -22.88 2.42
CA ARG A 137 -2.81 -22.35 2.32
C ARG A 137 -2.90 -20.98 2.97
N VAL A 138 -3.43 -20.02 2.23
CA VAL A 138 -3.70 -18.67 2.74
C VAL A 138 -5.13 -18.57 3.26
N HIS A 139 -5.27 -18.30 4.56
CA HIS A 139 -6.57 -18.21 5.23
C HIS A 139 -7.15 -16.81 5.20
N ARG A 140 -6.34 -15.79 5.44
CA ARG A 140 -6.76 -14.39 5.40
C ARG A 140 -5.72 -13.52 4.73
N TYR A 141 -6.19 -12.37 4.26
CA TYR A 141 -5.37 -11.33 3.68
C TYR A 141 -5.56 -10.06 4.48
N SER A 142 -4.49 -9.34 4.77
CA SER A 142 -4.58 -7.98 5.28
C SER A 142 -3.60 -7.05 4.59
N GLY A 143 -3.93 -5.76 4.56
CA GLY A 143 -3.03 -4.76 4.02
C GLY A 143 -3.54 -3.34 4.17
N ALA A 144 -2.70 -2.42 3.72
CA ALA A 144 -3.03 -1.01 3.53
C ALA A 144 -2.65 -0.58 2.11
N SER A 145 -3.18 0.55 1.66
CA SER A 145 -2.91 1.08 0.32
C SER A 145 -3.05 0.01 -0.77
N ALA A 146 -2.09 0.00 -1.70
CA ALA A 146 -2.01 -0.96 -2.78
C ALA A 146 -1.92 -2.43 -2.33
N GLY A 147 -1.40 -2.73 -1.12
CA GLY A 147 -1.37 -4.08 -0.57
C GLY A 147 -2.78 -4.63 -0.31
N ALA A 148 -3.61 -3.85 0.40
CA ALA A 148 -5.02 -4.18 0.59
C ALA A 148 -5.78 -4.23 -0.74
N GLN A 149 -5.53 -3.28 -1.65
CA GLN A 149 -6.19 -3.26 -2.96
C GLN A 149 -5.83 -4.48 -3.81
N SER A 150 -4.58 -4.98 -3.74
CA SER A 150 -4.16 -6.19 -4.44
C SER A 150 -4.91 -7.42 -3.93
N SER A 151 -4.95 -7.64 -2.60
CA SER A 151 -5.69 -8.77 -2.03
C SER A 151 -7.19 -8.69 -2.31
N PHE A 152 -7.78 -7.49 -2.24
CA PHE A 152 -9.19 -7.28 -2.57
C PHE A 152 -9.49 -7.64 -4.03
N LYS A 153 -8.68 -7.16 -4.97
CA LYS A 153 -8.82 -7.48 -6.41
C LYS A 153 -8.66 -8.98 -6.66
N LEU A 154 -7.69 -9.64 -6.01
CA LEU A 154 -7.49 -11.08 -6.14
C LEU A 154 -8.75 -11.88 -5.79
N ILE A 155 -9.40 -11.55 -4.67
CA ILE A 155 -10.61 -12.26 -4.20
C ILE A 155 -11.85 -11.95 -5.02
N VAL A 156 -11.99 -10.70 -5.49
CA VAL A 156 -13.18 -10.24 -6.21
C VAL A 156 -13.12 -10.60 -7.69
N MET A 157 -11.99 -10.34 -8.34
CA MET A 157 -11.81 -10.48 -9.79
C MET A 157 -11.19 -11.82 -10.19
N GLY A 158 -10.62 -12.55 -9.22
CA GLY A 158 -9.78 -13.72 -9.47
C GLY A 158 -8.39 -13.35 -9.96
N GLU A 159 -7.48 -14.31 -9.91
CA GLU A 159 -6.07 -14.12 -10.25
C GLU A 159 -5.88 -13.61 -11.69
N HIS A 160 -6.42 -14.31 -12.68
CA HIS A 160 -6.18 -13.97 -14.07
C HIS A 160 -6.52 -12.50 -14.40
N LEU A 161 -7.71 -12.03 -14.00
CA LEU A 161 -8.15 -10.68 -14.32
C LEU A 161 -7.45 -9.64 -13.43
N HIS A 162 -7.16 -9.94 -12.17
CA HIS A 162 -6.37 -9.04 -11.31
C HIS A 162 -5.02 -8.74 -11.96
N PHE A 163 -4.34 -9.76 -12.48
CA PHE A 163 -3.02 -9.60 -13.10
C PHE A 163 -3.09 -8.86 -14.43
N VAL A 164 -3.99 -9.30 -15.32
CA VAL A 164 -4.15 -8.68 -16.64
C VAL A 164 -4.49 -7.20 -16.50
N THR A 165 -5.43 -6.83 -15.62
CA THR A 165 -5.80 -5.42 -15.41
C THR A 165 -4.67 -4.60 -14.78
N SER A 166 -3.86 -5.21 -13.91
CA SER A 166 -2.71 -4.52 -13.30
C SER A 166 -1.60 -4.28 -14.34
N LEU A 167 -1.28 -5.28 -15.17
CA LEU A 167 -0.33 -5.14 -16.28
C LEU A 167 -0.82 -4.17 -17.36
N SER A 168 -2.11 -4.15 -17.67
CA SER A 168 -2.69 -3.16 -18.59
C SER A 168 -2.47 -1.73 -18.14
N TYR A 169 -2.35 -1.47 -16.83
CA TYR A 169 -2.01 -0.14 -16.33
C TYR A 169 -0.58 0.29 -16.70
N GLY A 170 0.31 -0.64 -17.04
CA GLY A 170 1.61 -0.36 -17.66
C GLY A 170 1.49 0.44 -18.96
N LEU A 171 0.50 0.13 -19.79
CA LEU A 171 0.21 0.88 -21.02
C LEU A 171 -0.25 2.31 -20.71
N ILE A 172 -0.89 2.54 -19.56
CA ILE A 172 -1.28 3.88 -19.13
C ILE A 172 -0.05 4.72 -18.74
N PHE A 173 0.97 4.12 -18.12
CA PHE A 173 2.24 4.81 -17.86
C PHE A 173 2.92 5.22 -19.16
N GLU A 174 2.96 4.35 -20.17
CA GLU A 174 3.58 4.62 -21.47
C GLU A 174 2.82 5.69 -22.25
N GLU A 175 1.51 5.47 -22.47
CA GLU A 175 0.66 6.34 -23.30
C GLU A 175 0.46 7.73 -22.67
N TYR A 176 0.51 7.83 -21.33
CA TYR A 176 0.20 9.05 -20.57
C TYR A 176 1.29 9.44 -19.57
N SER A 177 2.57 9.18 -19.87
CA SER A 177 3.71 9.45 -18.98
C SER A 177 3.73 10.88 -18.40
N SER A 178 3.28 11.88 -19.17
CA SER A 178 3.13 13.27 -18.69
C SER A 178 2.21 13.43 -17.47
N LYS A 179 1.29 12.49 -17.23
CA LYS A 179 0.40 12.44 -16.06
C LYS A 179 1.08 11.91 -14.79
N PHE A 180 2.26 11.34 -14.95
CA PHE A 180 3.07 10.76 -13.88
C PHE A 180 4.42 11.48 -13.70
N ASN A 181 4.57 12.65 -14.34
CA ASN A 181 5.83 13.41 -14.36
C ASN A 181 6.29 13.98 -13.01
N ASN A 182 5.44 13.90 -11.98
CA ASN A 182 5.80 14.18 -10.60
C ASN A 182 4.84 13.46 -9.64
N MET A 183 5.25 13.35 -8.37
CA MET A 183 4.54 12.61 -7.33
C MET A 183 3.09 13.08 -7.12
N LEU A 184 2.82 14.40 -7.15
CA LEU A 184 1.47 14.93 -6.93
C LEU A 184 0.54 14.58 -8.10
N ASN A 185 1.02 14.76 -9.33
CA ASN A 185 0.29 14.41 -10.54
C ASN A 185 -0.01 12.91 -10.61
N ALA A 186 1.00 12.09 -10.30
CA ALA A 186 0.86 10.65 -10.23
C ALA A 186 -0.21 10.23 -9.20
N ALA A 187 -0.19 10.83 -8.00
CA ALA A 187 -1.17 10.54 -6.95
C ALA A 187 -2.60 10.94 -7.34
N ILE A 188 -2.79 12.11 -7.96
CA ILE A 188 -4.13 12.56 -8.42
C ILE A 188 -4.61 11.67 -9.58
N THR A 189 -3.73 11.32 -10.51
CA THR A 189 -4.03 10.44 -11.64
C THR A 189 -4.43 9.04 -11.15
N ALA A 190 -3.64 8.46 -10.24
CA ALA A 190 -3.92 7.17 -9.64
C ALA A 190 -5.24 7.18 -8.84
N ASP A 191 -5.50 8.19 -8.01
CA ASP A 191 -6.78 8.34 -7.29
C ASP A 191 -7.98 8.28 -8.25
N TRP A 192 -7.87 8.98 -9.38
CA TRP A 192 -8.95 9.05 -10.35
C TRP A 192 -9.15 7.74 -11.12
N HIS A 193 -8.06 7.09 -11.53
CA HIS A 193 -8.12 5.77 -12.15
C HIS A 193 -8.63 4.69 -11.18
N TRP A 194 -8.26 4.74 -9.90
CA TRP A 194 -8.77 3.81 -8.88
C TRP A 194 -10.25 4.00 -8.60
N ARG A 195 -10.79 5.22 -8.71
CA ARG A 195 -12.24 5.45 -8.72
C ARG A 195 -12.92 4.80 -9.92
N ALA A 196 -12.32 4.87 -11.10
CA ALA A 196 -12.86 4.21 -12.29
C ALA A 196 -12.83 2.67 -12.15
N LEU A 197 -11.73 2.11 -11.65
CA LEU A 197 -11.61 0.67 -11.34
C LEU A 197 -12.62 0.24 -10.28
N ALA A 198 -12.81 1.03 -9.23
CA ALA A 198 -13.77 0.77 -8.17
C ALA A 198 -15.22 0.74 -8.69
N ASN A 199 -15.58 1.64 -9.61
CA ASN A 199 -16.88 1.61 -10.29
C ASN A 199 -17.02 0.34 -11.14
N TYR A 200 -16.00 0.04 -11.96
CA TYR A 200 -15.98 -1.17 -12.79
C TYR A 200 -16.15 -2.45 -11.95
N MET A 201 -15.46 -2.56 -10.81
CA MET A 201 -15.61 -3.71 -9.92
C MET A 201 -16.99 -3.78 -9.25
N GLU A 202 -17.57 -2.65 -8.87
CA GLU A 202 -18.91 -2.60 -8.30
C GLU A 202 -19.98 -3.11 -9.27
N ASP A 203 -19.86 -2.71 -10.54
CA ASP A 203 -20.79 -3.06 -11.60
C ASP A 203 -20.64 -4.53 -12.00
N GLU A 204 -19.41 -5.01 -12.20
CA GLU A 204 -19.15 -6.32 -12.80
C GLU A 204 -18.92 -7.46 -11.79
N PHE A 205 -18.32 -7.19 -10.63
CA PHE A 205 -17.76 -8.25 -9.77
C PHE A 205 -18.27 -8.27 -8.33
N LEU A 206 -18.69 -7.13 -7.76
CA LEU A 206 -19.14 -7.08 -6.36
C LEU A 206 -20.59 -7.57 -6.19
N GLY A 207 -20.90 -8.80 -6.60
CA GLY A 207 -22.17 -9.48 -6.26
C GLY A 207 -22.20 -10.01 -4.82
N GLU A 208 -23.33 -10.58 -4.39
CA GLU A 208 -23.49 -11.17 -3.05
C GLU A 208 -22.41 -12.22 -2.75
N GLU A 209 -22.14 -13.11 -3.71
CA GLU A 209 -21.10 -14.14 -3.60
C GLU A 209 -19.69 -13.53 -3.39
N ALA A 210 -19.39 -12.41 -4.05
CA ALA A 210 -18.11 -11.74 -3.86
C ALA A 210 -18.00 -11.08 -2.47
N LEU A 211 -19.09 -10.53 -1.95
CA LEU A 211 -19.14 -9.98 -0.59
C LEU A 211 -18.94 -11.07 0.47
N GLU A 212 -19.50 -12.26 0.24
CA GLU A 212 -19.27 -13.43 1.09
C GLU A 212 -17.80 -13.86 1.05
N ARG A 213 -17.21 -14.00 -0.15
CA ARG A 213 -15.78 -14.34 -0.31
C ARG A 213 -14.83 -13.33 0.32
N LEU A 214 -15.21 -12.04 0.37
CA LEU A 214 -14.43 -10.99 1.01
C LEU A 214 -14.53 -11.01 2.53
N THR A 215 -15.72 -11.28 3.06
CA THR A 215 -16.02 -11.14 4.49
C THR A 215 -15.19 -12.10 5.33
N GLU A 216 -14.48 -11.56 6.32
CA GLU A 216 -13.54 -12.26 7.20
C GLU A 216 -12.38 -12.95 6.46
N LYS A 217 -12.23 -12.70 5.15
CA LYS A 217 -11.13 -13.17 4.29
C LYS A 217 -10.15 -12.05 3.96
N VAL A 218 -10.65 -10.84 3.68
CA VAL A 218 -9.84 -9.66 3.33
C VAL A 218 -10.05 -8.58 4.39
N TYR A 219 -8.94 -8.07 4.91
CA TYR A 219 -8.90 -7.08 5.98
C TYR A 219 -8.22 -5.81 5.49
N ILE A 220 -9.00 -4.75 5.28
CA ILE A 220 -8.51 -3.49 4.73
C ILE A 220 -8.27 -2.48 5.86
N SER A 221 -7.04 -2.01 5.98
CA SER A 221 -6.67 -0.89 6.86
C SER A 221 -7.06 0.44 6.24
N ILE A 222 -7.78 1.27 7.00
CA ILE A 222 -8.06 2.67 6.66
C ILE A 222 -7.75 3.58 7.84
N THR A 223 -7.42 4.83 7.56
CA THR A 223 -7.23 5.86 8.60
C THR A 223 -8.46 6.76 8.65
N LEU A 224 -9.21 6.73 9.75
CA LEU A 224 -10.27 7.69 10.02
C LEU A 224 -9.66 9.01 10.50
N LEU A 225 -10.12 10.15 9.99
CA LEU A 225 -9.55 11.46 10.37
C LEU A 225 -10.09 11.99 11.70
N PHE A 226 -11.33 11.63 12.07
CA PHE A 226 -12.02 12.18 13.24
C PHE A 226 -12.78 11.08 14.02
N PRO A 227 -12.22 10.58 15.15
CA PRO A 227 -10.85 10.82 15.63
C PRO A 227 -9.80 10.15 14.73
N TRP A 228 -8.55 10.63 14.77
CA TRP A 228 -7.41 10.01 14.10
C TRP A 228 -7.20 8.59 14.63
N SER A 229 -7.61 7.58 13.86
CA SER A 229 -7.59 6.18 14.29
C SER A 229 -7.53 5.24 13.11
N ASN A 230 -6.90 4.09 13.30
CA ASN A 230 -6.98 3.00 12.34
C ASN A 230 -8.32 2.27 12.48
N LYS A 231 -8.92 1.90 11.34
CA LYS A 231 -10.04 0.95 11.29
C LYS A 231 -9.69 -0.17 10.32
N LEU A 232 -9.66 -1.40 10.83
CA LEU A 232 -9.51 -2.60 10.03
C LEU A 232 -10.89 -3.12 9.63
N ILE A 233 -11.18 -3.13 8.33
CA ILE A 233 -12.47 -3.54 7.78
C ILE A 233 -12.37 -5.00 7.35
N SER A 234 -13.21 -5.86 7.92
CA SER A 234 -13.30 -7.29 7.56
C SER A 234 -14.70 -7.72 7.10
N LYS A 235 -15.72 -6.88 7.28
CA LYS A 235 -17.12 -7.21 6.97
C LYS A 235 -17.65 -6.31 5.88
N TYR A 236 -18.23 -6.93 4.85
CA TYR A 236 -18.71 -6.24 3.64
C TYR A 236 -20.19 -6.55 3.42
N THR A 237 -21.05 -5.64 3.86
CA THR A 237 -22.51 -5.83 3.88
C THR A 237 -23.21 -5.32 2.62
N SER A 238 -22.52 -4.56 1.77
CA SER A 238 -23.06 -4.05 0.50
C SER A 238 -21.95 -3.73 -0.49
N LYS A 239 -22.31 -3.70 -1.79
CA LYS A 239 -21.38 -3.32 -2.87
C LYS A 239 -20.74 -1.94 -2.62
N SER A 240 -21.59 -0.97 -2.25
CA SER A 240 -21.17 0.41 -1.99
C SER A 240 -20.21 0.50 -0.79
N GLN A 241 -20.47 -0.23 0.29
CA GLN A 241 -19.55 -0.27 1.44
C GLN A 241 -18.21 -0.92 1.05
N ALA A 242 -18.22 -2.02 0.29
CA ALA A 242 -17.00 -2.69 -0.16
C ALA A 242 -16.17 -1.80 -1.10
N LYS A 243 -16.84 -1.12 -2.05
CA LYS A 243 -16.24 -0.11 -2.91
C LYS A 243 -15.62 1.03 -2.10
N SER A 244 -16.33 1.58 -1.12
CA SER A 244 -15.81 2.64 -0.25
C SER A 244 -14.63 2.18 0.58
N ALA A 245 -14.59 0.92 1.05
CA ALA A 245 -13.43 0.35 1.72
C ALA A 245 -12.21 0.27 0.78
N PHE A 246 -12.40 -0.28 -0.42
CA PHE A 246 -11.37 -0.39 -1.46
C PHE A 246 -10.78 0.97 -1.86
N LEU A 247 -11.63 2.00 -1.95
CA LEU A 247 -11.19 3.37 -2.21
C LEU A 247 -10.49 3.96 -0.98
N ALA A 248 -11.10 3.87 0.20
CA ALA A 248 -10.58 4.52 1.41
C ALA A 248 -9.15 4.09 1.74
N THR A 249 -8.76 2.86 1.42
CA THR A 249 -7.40 2.40 1.68
C THR A 249 -6.33 3.00 0.79
N GLY A 250 -6.64 3.60 -0.37
CA GLY A 250 -5.61 4.10 -1.31
C GLY A 250 -5.96 5.37 -2.09
N SER A 251 -7.16 5.93 -1.88
CA SER A 251 -7.65 7.16 -2.49
C SER A 251 -7.71 8.31 -1.49
N MET A 252 -7.77 9.53 -2.02
CA MET A 252 -7.83 10.74 -1.20
C MET A 252 -9.27 11.01 -0.72
N PHE A 253 -9.43 11.21 0.58
CA PHE A 253 -10.65 11.73 1.23
C PHE A 253 -11.93 10.97 0.82
N ILE A 254 -12.08 9.74 1.34
CA ILE A 254 -13.23 8.88 1.07
C ILE A 254 -14.21 8.92 2.24
N ASN A 255 -15.50 9.03 1.94
CA ASN A 255 -16.53 8.83 2.94
C ASN A 255 -16.76 7.32 3.13
N TYR A 256 -16.38 6.81 4.29
CA TYR A 256 -16.65 5.44 4.71
C TYR A 256 -17.62 5.46 5.90
N GLU A 257 -18.86 5.05 5.66
CA GLU A 257 -19.92 4.98 6.67
C GLU A 257 -20.17 6.30 7.42
N GLY A 258 -20.19 7.41 6.69
CA GLY A 258 -20.41 8.75 7.24
C GLY A 258 -19.16 9.39 7.85
N LYS A 259 -18.00 8.71 7.82
CA LYS A 259 -16.73 9.22 8.35
C LYS A 259 -15.75 9.48 7.21
N LEU A 260 -14.97 10.54 7.35
CA LEU A 260 -13.91 10.84 6.40
C LEU A 260 -12.68 9.96 6.69
N ALA A 261 -12.24 9.24 5.66
CA ALA A 261 -11.13 8.30 5.70
C ALA A 261 -10.08 8.62 4.63
N ILE A 262 -8.84 8.23 4.92
CA ILE A 262 -7.70 8.24 4.00
C ILE A 262 -6.97 6.89 4.08
N ASP A 263 -5.91 6.75 3.29
CA ASP A 263 -5.06 5.56 3.22
C ASP A 263 -4.70 5.00 4.60
N GLY A 264 -4.86 3.68 4.75
CA GLY A 264 -4.54 2.95 5.98
C GLY A 264 -3.07 3.07 6.39
N GLY A 265 -2.17 3.26 5.43
CA GLY A 265 -0.73 3.38 5.66
C GLY A 265 -0.34 4.57 6.52
N ALA A 266 -1.22 5.56 6.69
CA ALA A 266 -1.00 6.67 7.61
C ALA A 266 -1.11 6.28 9.10
N THR A 267 -1.73 5.13 9.42
CA THR A 267 -1.87 4.63 10.80
C THR A 267 -1.38 3.21 10.99
N ASP A 268 -1.59 2.33 10.02
CA ASP A 268 -1.07 0.97 10.02
C ASP A 268 -0.86 0.48 8.58
N CYS A 269 0.41 0.45 8.19
CA CYS A 269 0.91 0.16 6.86
C CYS A 269 0.93 -1.32 6.52
N ALA A 270 1.08 -2.17 7.53
CA ALA A 270 1.12 -3.62 7.43
C ALA A 270 0.26 -4.18 8.58
N PRO A 271 -1.08 -4.03 8.48
CA PRO A 271 -2.00 -4.45 9.55
C PRO A 271 -1.91 -5.96 9.80
N ARG A 272 -1.21 -6.32 10.88
CA ARG A 272 -1.04 -7.73 11.27
C ARG A 272 -2.25 -8.22 12.03
N PHE A 273 -2.55 -9.50 11.88
CA PHE A 273 -3.41 -10.20 12.82
C PHE A 273 -2.73 -10.22 14.21
N LYS A 274 -3.56 -10.30 15.25
CA LYS A 274 -3.15 -10.31 16.67
C LYS A 274 -3.87 -11.38 17.49
N ASP A 275 -4.53 -12.31 16.79
CA ASP A 275 -5.36 -13.34 17.40
C ASP A 275 -4.63 -14.67 17.61
N ASN A 276 -3.35 -14.74 17.24
CA ASN A 276 -2.48 -15.91 17.34
C ASN A 276 -3.05 -17.15 16.63
N SER A 277 -3.91 -16.97 15.62
CA SER A 277 -4.52 -18.11 14.95
C SER A 277 -3.53 -18.87 14.08
N ARG A 278 -2.60 -18.17 13.42
CA ARG A 278 -1.66 -18.72 12.42
C ARG A 278 -0.39 -17.88 12.36
N GLN A 279 0.65 -18.46 11.75
CA GLN A 279 1.79 -17.69 11.30
C GLN A 279 1.38 -16.75 10.16
N GLN A 280 2.08 -15.63 10.04
CA GLN A 280 1.79 -14.61 9.03
C GLN A 280 2.98 -14.46 8.08
N LEU A 281 2.72 -14.55 6.78
CA LEU A 281 3.68 -14.10 5.77
C LEU A 281 3.49 -12.59 5.58
N ILE A 282 4.50 -11.82 5.93
CA ILE A 282 4.53 -10.37 5.71
C ILE A 282 5.30 -10.09 4.43
N VAL A 283 4.72 -9.27 3.55
CA VAL A 283 5.35 -8.72 2.35
C VAL A 283 5.46 -7.20 2.54
N ASN A 284 6.63 -6.72 2.96
CA ASN A 284 6.89 -5.28 3.08
C ASN A 284 7.37 -4.72 1.73
N LEU A 285 6.47 -4.03 1.02
CA LEU A 285 6.75 -3.48 -0.31
C LEU A 285 7.89 -2.45 -0.32
N LEU A 286 8.04 -1.64 0.74
CA LEU A 286 9.12 -0.65 0.83
C LEU A 286 10.51 -1.28 1.03
N ASP A 287 10.57 -2.53 1.52
CA ASP A 287 11.81 -3.28 1.71
C ASP A 287 12.17 -4.19 0.51
N SER A 288 11.47 -4.05 -0.62
CA SER A 288 11.73 -4.81 -1.87
C SER A 288 13.10 -4.54 -2.53
N GLY A 289 13.83 -3.52 -2.05
CA GLY A 289 15.07 -3.06 -2.67
C GLY A 289 14.87 -2.33 -4.01
N LEU A 290 13.62 -1.97 -4.35
CA LEU A 290 13.27 -1.19 -5.52
C LEU A 290 13.44 0.31 -5.28
N ASP A 291 13.63 1.11 -6.34
CA ASP A 291 13.68 2.58 -6.21
C ASP A 291 12.33 3.10 -5.69
N ILE A 292 12.36 3.93 -4.64
CA ILE A 292 11.18 4.54 -4.02
C ILE A 292 10.35 5.36 -5.01
N LYS A 293 10.92 5.85 -6.12
CA LYS A 293 10.16 6.52 -7.19
C LYS A 293 9.08 5.62 -7.80
N ARG A 294 9.29 4.30 -7.78
CA ARG A 294 8.32 3.28 -8.23
C ARG A 294 7.08 3.20 -7.34
N VAL A 295 7.04 3.89 -6.20
CA VAL A 295 5.79 4.10 -5.45
C VAL A 295 4.74 4.85 -6.28
N THR A 296 5.17 5.76 -7.17
CA THR A 296 4.25 6.63 -7.91
C THR A 296 4.26 6.48 -9.43
N SER A 297 5.29 5.88 -10.02
CA SER A 297 5.37 5.79 -11.48
C SER A 297 6.33 4.71 -11.96
N TYR A 298 6.08 4.23 -13.17
CA TYR A 298 6.98 3.41 -13.96
C TYR A 298 7.21 4.08 -15.32
N GLU A 299 8.31 3.74 -15.99
CA GLU A 299 8.59 4.19 -17.36
C GLU A 299 7.69 3.49 -18.37
N GLY A 300 7.28 2.25 -18.08
CA GLY A 300 6.35 1.50 -18.92
C GLY A 300 6.09 0.08 -18.45
N LEU A 301 5.54 -0.72 -19.35
CA LEU A 301 5.17 -2.12 -19.10
C LEU A 301 6.39 -3.01 -18.86
N GLU A 302 7.48 -2.80 -19.58
CA GLU A 302 8.71 -3.60 -19.44
C GLU A 302 9.27 -3.52 -18.01
N GLU A 303 9.38 -2.33 -17.44
CA GLU A 303 9.84 -2.13 -16.06
C GLU A 303 8.89 -2.78 -15.03
N ILE A 304 7.59 -2.79 -15.30
CA ILE A 304 6.61 -3.51 -14.46
C ILE A 304 6.85 -5.01 -14.51
N VAL A 305 7.11 -5.58 -15.69
CA VAL A 305 7.43 -7.00 -15.86
C VAL A 305 8.67 -7.36 -15.05
N GLU A 306 9.75 -6.57 -15.15
CA GLU A 306 10.96 -6.77 -14.36
C GLU A 306 10.69 -6.79 -12.85
N VAL A 307 9.81 -5.89 -12.38
CA VAL A 307 9.41 -5.85 -10.96
C VAL A 307 8.61 -7.08 -10.55
N VAL A 308 7.71 -7.57 -11.41
CA VAL A 308 6.98 -8.82 -11.15
C VAL A 308 7.97 -9.99 -11.08
N GLU A 309 8.87 -10.12 -12.05
CA GLU A 309 9.89 -11.18 -12.08
C GLU A 309 10.80 -11.13 -10.84
N LYS A 310 11.24 -9.93 -10.44
CA LYS A 310 12.01 -9.75 -9.20
C LYS A 310 11.23 -10.23 -7.98
N GLY A 311 9.93 -9.93 -7.90
CA GLY A 311 9.05 -10.43 -6.83
C GLY A 311 8.96 -11.95 -6.77
N GLN A 312 8.93 -12.61 -7.94
CA GLN A 312 8.99 -14.07 -8.01
C GLN A 312 10.33 -14.60 -7.49
N ASP A 313 11.44 -14.07 -8.01
CA ASP A 313 12.79 -14.55 -7.72
C ASP A 313 13.17 -14.37 -6.25
N ASP A 314 12.91 -13.17 -5.70
CA ASP A 314 13.21 -12.89 -4.29
C ASP A 314 12.37 -13.77 -3.37
N PHE A 315 11.09 -14.02 -3.69
CA PHE A 315 10.24 -14.84 -2.84
C PHE A 315 10.67 -16.31 -2.86
N VAL A 316 11.01 -16.86 -4.03
CA VAL A 316 11.58 -18.22 -4.12
C VAL A 316 12.88 -18.33 -3.35
N LYS A 317 13.76 -17.32 -3.45
CA LYS A 317 15.00 -17.27 -2.67
C LYS A 317 14.73 -17.24 -1.16
N PHE A 318 13.74 -16.45 -0.72
CA PHE A 318 13.33 -16.42 0.68
C PHE A 318 12.84 -17.79 1.16
N LEU A 319 11.98 -18.46 0.38
CA LEU A 319 11.46 -19.78 0.69
C LEU A 319 12.54 -20.87 0.78
N LEU A 320 13.71 -20.67 0.17
CA LEU A 320 14.85 -21.59 0.24
C LEU A 320 15.82 -21.26 1.40
N GLY A 321 15.36 -20.51 2.41
CA GLY A 321 16.16 -20.10 3.57
C GLY A 321 17.07 -18.89 3.31
N GLY A 322 16.80 -18.14 2.23
CA GLY A 322 17.50 -16.90 1.93
C GLY A 322 17.14 -15.76 2.90
N ALA A 323 17.98 -14.72 2.94
CA ALA A 323 17.73 -13.55 3.79
C ALA A 323 16.36 -12.89 3.51
N GLY A 324 15.67 -12.52 4.58
CA GLY A 324 14.28 -12.06 4.58
C GLY A 324 13.96 -10.90 3.64
N GLY A 325 14.81 -9.87 3.55
CA GLY A 325 14.53 -8.71 2.68
C GLY A 325 13.11 -8.16 2.94
N ALA A 326 12.28 -8.14 1.89
CA ALA A 326 10.86 -7.76 1.95
C ALA A 326 9.94 -8.75 2.67
N PHE A 327 10.44 -9.92 3.07
CA PHE A 327 9.66 -11.04 3.58
C PHE A 327 9.99 -11.38 5.02
N GLN A 328 8.95 -11.70 5.77
CA GLN A 328 9.06 -12.24 7.12
C GLN A 328 7.95 -13.28 7.33
N ILE A 329 8.29 -14.41 7.95
CA ILE A 329 7.29 -15.30 8.54
C ILE A 329 7.28 -15.01 10.04
N LEU A 330 6.16 -14.52 10.53
CA LEU A 330 6.02 -14.12 11.92
C LEU A 330 5.10 -15.07 12.68
N ASP A 331 5.50 -15.40 13.90
CA ASP A 331 4.65 -16.01 14.92
C ASP A 331 4.31 -14.93 15.95
N GLU A 332 3.03 -14.61 16.12
CA GLU A 332 2.55 -13.51 16.97
C GLU A 332 2.88 -13.69 18.46
N ARG A 333 3.36 -14.86 18.88
CA ARG A 333 3.77 -15.15 20.27
C ARG A 333 5.00 -14.38 20.73
N GLU A 334 5.71 -13.70 19.83
CA GLU A 334 6.86 -12.85 20.16
C GLU A 334 6.41 -11.39 20.41
N GLU A 335 7.07 -10.65 21.31
CA GLU A 335 6.77 -9.21 21.53
C GLU A 335 7.36 -8.37 20.38
N TRP A 336 6.57 -7.43 19.84
CA TRP A 336 6.99 -6.62 18.67
C TRP A 336 6.97 -5.11 18.93
N GLY A 337 7.90 -4.41 18.26
CA GLY A 337 7.99 -2.95 18.24
C GLY A 337 6.93 -2.26 17.39
N THR A 338 6.88 -0.92 17.46
CA THR A 338 5.89 -0.09 16.75
C THR A 338 6.04 -0.17 15.23
N TYR A 339 4.90 -0.34 14.56
CA TYR A 339 4.58 -0.11 13.15
C TYR A 339 5.73 0.35 12.25
N GLY A 340 6.29 -0.56 11.44
CA GLY A 340 7.16 -0.21 10.31
C GLY A 340 6.37 -0.32 9.01
N CYS A 341 6.24 0.78 8.27
CA CYS A 341 6.61 0.70 6.86
C CYS A 341 8.15 0.81 6.84
#